data_AF-A0A8S2T1B5-F1
#
_entry.id   AF-A0A8S2T1B5-F1
#
_cell.length_a   1.000
_cell.length_b   1.000
_cell.length_c   1.000
_cell.angle_alpha   90.00
_cell.angle_beta   90.00
_cell.angle_gamma   90.00
#
_symmetry.space_group_name_H-M   'P 1'
#
loop_
_entity.id
_entity.type
_entity.pdbx_description
1 polymer ?
#
loop_
_entity_poly.entity_id
_entity_poly.type
_entity_poly.pdbx_seq_one_letter_code
_entity_poly.pdbx_strand_id
1 'polypeptide(L)'
;MKLQKDQLFSAYIKEVGDLVIKQNQTDEDRNIHLLNVDDNGDVYVADWHNHRIQLWSHGSSTGVTVAGGNGQGISLSQINNPHSVILDTNKNIYVADYGNHRVVKWLVGAKSGIIIAGRGGEGSGASQPDCPTALKFDKIGN
;
A
#
# COMPACT_ATOMS: atom_id res chain seq x y z
N MET A 1 7.79 -5.86 35.20
CA MET A 1 8.33 -6.45 33.95
C MET A 1 7.47 -6.21 32.70
N LYS A 2 6.55 -5.22 32.71
CA LYS A 2 5.71 -4.85 31.54
C LYS A 2 6.24 -3.57 30.85
N LEU A 3 6.67 -2.59 31.66
CA LEU A 3 7.26 -1.32 31.20
C LEU A 3 8.48 -1.43 30.27
N GLN A 4 9.25 -2.52 30.31
CA GLN A 4 10.49 -2.65 29.51
C GLN A 4 10.24 -3.21 28.10
N LYS A 5 9.09 -3.87 27.85
CA LYS A 5 8.68 -4.31 26.51
C LYS A 5 8.00 -3.17 25.72
N ASP A 6 7.29 -2.28 26.42
CA ASP A 6 6.55 -1.18 25.81
C ASP A 6 7.48 -0.07 25.27
N GLN A 7 8.62 0.19 25.93
CA GLN A 7 9.67 1.09 25.42
C GLN A 7 10.46 0.51 24.23
N LEU A 8 10.64 -0.82 24.18
CA LEU A 8 11.32 -1.50 23.06
C LEU A 8 10.42 -1.59 21.81
N PHE A 9 9.09 -1.56 21.95
CA PHE A 9 8.16 -1.67 20.82
C PHE A 9 7.87 -0.32 20.13
N SER A 10 7.85 0.77 20.90
CA SER A 10 7.85 2.14 20.35
C SER A 10 9.16 2.45 19.61
N ALA A 11 10.29 1.95 20.13
CA ALA A 11 11.57 1.99 19.43
C ALA A 11 11.54 1.18 18.13
N TYR A 12 10.86 0.03 18.08
CA TYR A 12 10.75 -0.81 16.88
C TYR A 12 9.93 -0.16 15.76
N ILE A 13 8.82 0.56 16.05
CA ILE A 13 8.08 1.27 15.00
C ILE A 13 8.87 2.47 14.47
N LYS A 14 9.61 3.16 15.34
CA LYS A 14 10.53 4.23 14.93
C LYS A 14 11.71 3.68 14.13
N GLU A 15 12.26 2.54 14.54
CA GLU A 15 13.39 1.86 13.90
C GLU A 15 13.00 1.20 12.58
N VAL A 16 11.81 0.60 12.46
CA VAL A 16 11.29 0.05 11.19
C VAL A 16 10.88 1.18 10.25
N GLY A 17 10.25 2.24 10.76
CA GLY A 17 10.02 3.46 9.99
C GLY A 17 11.34 4.04 9.47
N ASP A 18 12.35 4.20 10.34
CA ASP A 18 13.67 4.74 10.00
C ASP A 18 14.52 3.79 9.15
N LEU A 19 14.40 2.46 9.31
CA LEU A 19 15.09 1.44 8.49
C LEU A 19 14.48 1.35 7.10
N VAL A 20 13.14 1.42 6.98
CA VAL A 20 12.44 1.48 5.69
C VAL A 20 12.77 2.82 5.01
N ILE A 21 12.84 3.92 5.75
CA ILE A 21 13.28 5.23 5.22
C ILE A 21 14.77 5.19 4.79
N LYS A 22 15.67 4.52 5.54
CA LYS A 22 17.10 4.41 5.21
C LYS A 22 17.39 3.47 4.04
N GLN A 23 16.68 2.34 3.91
CA GLN A 23 16.81 1.47 2.73
C GLN A 23 16.28 2.14 1.46
N ASN A 24 15.30 3.03 1.59
CA ASN A 24 14.78 3.86 0.50
C ASN A 24 15.63 5.10 0.19
N GLN A 25 16.72 5.36 0.94
CA GLN A 25 17.68 6.43 0.63
C GLN A 25 18.87 5.94 -0.20
N THR A 26 19.07 4.62 -0.36
CA THR A 26 20.21 4.06 -1.12
C THR A 26 19.87 3.66 -2.56
N ASP A 27 18.59 3.64 -2.93
CA ASP A 27 18.16 3.38 -4.30
C ASP A 27 17.69 4.70 -4.93
N GLU A 28 18.62 5.40 -5.56
CA GLU A 28 18.49 6.77 -6.08
C GLU A 28 17.40 6.96 -7.17
N ASP A 29 16.58 5.95 -7.48
CA ASP A 29 15.71 5.93 -8.67
C ASP A 29 14.24 5.60 -8.43
N ARG A 30 13.74 5.41 -7.19
CA ARG A 30 12.33 5.05 -7.01
C ARG A 30 11.66 5.79 -5.85
N ASN A 31 10.99 6.90 -6.19
CA ASN A 31 9.93 7.51 -5.36
C ASN A 31 8.75 6.51 -5.21
N ILE A 32 8.90 5.50 -4.35
CA ILE A 32 7.88 4.48 -4.06
C ILE A 32 7.14 4.92 -2.79
N HIS A 33 5.86 5.21 -2.92
CA HIS A 33 4.98 5.39 -1.76
C HIS A 33 4.55 4.02 -1.23
N LEU A 34 5.50 3.27 -0.66
CA LEU A 34 5.27 2.00 0.03
C LEU A 34 4.27 2.13 1.18
N LEU A 35 4.12 3.36 1.68
CA LEU A 35 3.17 3.72 2.72
C LEU A 35 2.47 5.04 2.41
N ASN A 36 1.31 5.23 3.03
CA ASN A 36 0.56 6.48 3.03
C ASN A 36 0.11 6.78 4.47
N VAL A 37 0.01 8.07 4.82
CA VAL A 37 -0.47 8.52 6.12
C VAL A 37 -1.59 9.50 5.87
N ASP A 38 -2.74 9.31 6.52
CA ASP A 38 -3.87 10.21 6.39
C ASP A 38 -3.85 11.35 7.42
N ASP A 39 -4.83 12.27 7.32
CA ASP A 39 -4.93 13.44 8.21
C ASP A 39 -5.20 13.07 9.69
N ASN A 40 -5.62 11.83 9.96
CA ASN A 40 -5.79 11.31 11.32
C ASN A 40 -4.49 10.72 11.88
N GLY A 41 -3.43 10.61 11.07
CA GLY A 41 -2.20 9.92 11.42
C GLY A 41 -2.33 8.39 11.34
N ASP A 42 -3.34 7.87 10.66
CA ASP A 42 -3.46 6.45 10.37
C ASP A 42 -2.47 6.07 9.25
N VAL A 43 -1.74 4.96 9.40
CA VAL A 43 -0.69 4.53 8.48
C VAL A 43 -1.18 3.34 7.65
N TYR A 44 -1.04 3.45 6.33
CA TYR A 44 -1.36 2.42 5.36
C TYR A 44 -0.06 1.92 4.72
N VAL A 45 0.17 0.61 4.70
CA VAL A 45 1.41 0.02 4.16
C VAL A 45 1.09 -1.02 3.11
N ALA A 46 1.78 -0.95 1.97
CA ALA A 46 1.85 -2.00 0.98
C ALA A 46 2.79 -3.12 1.47
N ASP A 47 2.19 -4.18 1.99
CA ASP A 47 2.91 -5.34 2.53
C ASP A 47 3.18 -6.32 1.36
N TRP A 48 4.21 -5.97 0.57
CA TRP A 48 4.55 -6.55 -0.74
C TRP A 48 4.55 -8.08 -0.75
N HIS A 49 5.32 -8.70 0.16
CA HIS A 49 5.48 -10.16 0.22
C HIS A 49 4.23 -10.88 0.70
N ASN A 50 3.33 -10.18 1.40
CA ASN A 50 2.11 -10.75 1.94
C ASN A 50 0.88 -10.40 1.10
N HIS A 51 1.07 -9.78 -0.07
CA HIS A 51 0.04 -9.51 -1.07
C HIS A 51 -1.20 -8.80 -0.50
N ARG A 52 -0.96 -7.78 0.34
CA ARG A 52 -2.02 -7.08 1.07
C ARG A 52 -1.66 -5.64 1.38
N ILE A 53 -2.68 -4.84 1.66
CA ILE A 53 -2.53 -3.54 2.30
C ILE A 53 -2.97 -3.66 3.75
N GLN A 54 -2.16 -3.13 4.64
CA GLN A 54 -2.44 -3.09 6.07
C GLN A 54 -2.65 -1.65 6.54
N LEU A 55 -3.57 -1.46 7.48
CA LEU A 55 -3.88 -0.20 8.15
C LEU A 55 -3.52 -0.30 9.63
N TRP A 56 -2.77 0.68 10.13
CA TRP A 56 -2.53 0.89 11.55
C TRP A 56 -3.14 2.22 11.94
N SER A 57 -4.21 2.17 12.72
CA SER A 57 -4.79 3.39 13.26
C SER A 57 -3.79 4.11 14.16
N HIS A 58 -3.88 5.43 14.23
CA HIS A 58 -3.02 6.23 15.09
C HIS A 58 -3.04 5.72 16.54
N GLY A 59 -1.86 5.41 17.09
CA GLY A 59 -1.72 4.85 18.44
C GLY A 59 -2.08 3.37 18.58
N SER A 60 -2.50 2.70 17.51
CA SER A 60 -2.72 1.25 17.50
C SER A 60 -1.39 0.49 17.50
N SER A 61 -1.35 -0.63 18.22
CA SER A 61 -0.24 -1.60 18.19
C SER A 61 -0.48 -2.75 17.22
N THR A 62 -1.66 -2.82 16.60
CA THR A 62 -2.04 -3.88 15.64
C THR A 62 -2.52 -3.28 14.33
N GLY A 63 -2.20 -4.00 13.25
CA GLY A 63 -2.64 -3.68 11.90
C GLY A 63 -3.89 -4.49 11.51
N VAL A 64 -4.69 -3.95 10.61
CA VAL A 64 -5.84 -4.63 10.00
C VAL A 64 -5.67 -4.70 8.48
N THR A 65 -6.00 -5.83 7.88
CA THR A 65 -6.04 -5.97 6.42
C THR A 65 -7.21 -5.18 5.85
N VAL A 66 -6.92 -4.19 5.01
CA VAL A 66 -7.93 -3.32 4.39
C VAL A 66 -8.07 -3.53 2.89
N ALA A 67 -7.10 -4.19 2.26
CA ALA A 67 -7.20 -4.69 0.89
C ALA A 67 -6.35 -5.95 0.73
N GLY A 68 -6.79 -6.89 -0.10
CA GLY A 68 -6.05 -8.14 -0.35
C GLY A 68 -6.10 -9.11 0.83
N GLY A 69 -4.99 -9.84 1.01
CA GLY A 69 -4.84 -10.82 2.10
C GLY A 69 -5.52 -12.17 1.86
N ASN A 70 -6.04 -12.40 0.65
CA ASN A 70 -6.61 -13.68 0.21
C ASN A 70 -5.61 -14.50 -0.64
N GLY A 71 -4.32 -14.34 -0.36
CA GLY A 71 -3.22 -14.87 -1.16
C GLY A 71 -2.98 -14.10 -2.46
N GLN A 72 -1.92 -14.50 -3.16
CA GLN A 72 -1.56 -13.97 -4.48
C GLN A 72 -2.57 -14.42 -5.53
N GLY A 73 -2.99 -13.51 -6.42
CA GLY A 73 -3.79 -13.86 -7.59
C GLY A 73 -4.41 -12.67 -8.31
N ILE A 74 -5.15 -12.96 -9.38
CA ILE A 74 -5.75 -11.96 -10.27
C ILE A 74 -7.21 -11.62 -9.92
N SER A 75 -7.83 -12.33 -8.98
CA SER A 75 -9.22 -12.05 -8.61
C SER A 75 -9.36 -10.66 -7.96
N LEU A 76 -10.58 -10.14 -7.89
CA LEU A 76 -10.82 -8.80 -7.33
C LEU A 76 -10.64 -8.74 -5.81
N SER A 77 -10.61 -9.88 -5.11
CA SER A 77 -10.29 -9.95 -3.68
C SER A 77 -8.81 -10.20 -3.40
N GLN A 78 -7.99 -10.35 -4.44
CA GLN A 78 -6.56 -10.65 -4.37
C GLN A 78 -5.73 -9.51 -4.97
N ILE A 79 -4.47 -9.44 -4.54
CA ILE A 79 -3.44 -8.53 -5.04
C ILE A 79 -2.18 -9.37 -5.28
N ASN A 80 -1.26 -8.88 -6.08
CA ASN A 80 0.02 -9.51 -6.36
C ASN A 80 1.14 -8.48 -6.22
N ASN A 81 1.94 -8.65 -5.16
CA ASN A 81 3.12 -7.84 -4.84
C ASN A 81 2.85 -6.32 -4.91
N PRO A 82 1.92 -5.77 -4.11
CA PRO A 82 1.56 -4.36 -4.21
C PRO A 82 2.79 -3.47 -3.96
N HIS A 83 3.02 -2.51 -4.86
CA HIS A 83 4.18 -1.60 -4.77
C HIS A 83 3.86 -0.28 -4.06
N SER A 84 2.65 0.23 -4.20
CA SER A 84 2.29 1.51 -3.59
C SER A 84 0.83 1.55 -3.22
N VAL A 85 0.54 2.38 -2.22
CA VAL A 85 -0.81 2.69 -1.76
C VAL A 85 -0.99 4.20 -1.64
N ILE A 86 -2.12 4.71 -2.15
CA ILE A 86 -2.57 6.09 -1.90
C ILE A 86 -4.07 6.11 -1.55
N LEU A 87 -4.50 7.21 -0.95
CA LEU A 87 -5.87 7.40 -0.48
C LEU A 87 -6.50 8.62 -1.13
N ASP A 88 -7.78 8.52 -1.53
CA ASP A 88 -8.58 9.71 -1.81
C ASP A 88 -9.13 10.35 -0.52
N THR A 89 -9.78 11.51 -0.63
CA THR A 89 -10.37 12.22 0.52
C THR A 89 -11.46 11.43 1.25
N ASN A 90 -12.02 10.40 0.62
CA ASN A 90 -13.00 9.49 1.24
C ASN A 90 -12.32 8.24 1.82
N LYS A 91 -10.98 8.24 1.93
CA LYS A 91 -10.14 7.11 2.35
C LYS A 91 -10.29 5.85 1.48
N ASN A 92 -10.76 5.98 0.24
CA ASN A 92 -10.71 4.86 -0.68
C ASN A 92 -9.26 4.58 -1.03
N ILE A 93 -8.92 3.30 -1.13
CA ILE A 93 -7.56 2.81 -1.25
C ILE A 93 -7.26 2.53 -2.71
N TYR A 94 -6.20 3.11 -3.23
CA TYR A 94 -5.71 2.88 -4.58
C TYR A 94 -4.40 2.14 -4.49
N VAL A 95 -4.36 0.95 -5.08
CA VAL A 95 -3.22 0.05 -4.98
C VAL A 95 -2.61 -0.16 -6.36
N ALA A 96 -1.31 0.05 -6.44
CA ALA A 96 -0.52 -0.40 -7.56
C ALA A 96 -0.27 -1.91 -7.40
N ASP A 97 -1.12 -2.71 -8.04
CA ASP A 97 -1.06 -4.16 -8.04
C ASP A 97 -0.02 -4.60 -9.09
N TYR A 98 1.25 -4.39 -8.73
CA TYR A 98 2.41 -4.46 -9.61
C TYR A 98 2.49 -5.79 -10.35
N GLY A 99 2.39 -6.91 -9.63
CA GLY A 99 2.51 -8.24 -10.23
C GLY A 99 1.35 -8.62 -11.14
N ASN A 100 0.28 -7.82 -11.17
CA ASN A 100 -0.86 -7.99 -12.07
C ASN A 100 -0.98 -6.87 -13.11
N HIS A 101 -0.01 -5.93 -13.17
CA HIS A 101 0.03 -4.81 -14.11
C HIS A 101 -1.29 -4.01 -14.14
N ARG A 102 -1.85 -3.74 -12.96
CA ARG A 102 -3.12 -3.03 -12.82
C ARG A 102 -3.13 -2.09 -11.62
N VAL A 103 -4.06 -1.14 -11.65
CA VAL A 103 -4.40 -0.31 -10.50
C VAL A 103 -5.80 -0.70 -10.04
N VAL A 104 -5.91 -0.99 -8.74
CA VAL A 104 -7.15 -1.44 -8.12
C VAL A 104 -7.57 -0.43 -7.06
N LYS A 105 -8.83 0.02 -7.14
CA LYS A 105 -9.48 0.83 -6.11
C LYS A 105 -10.29 -0.05 -5.17
N TRP A 106 -10.05 0.04 -3.87
CA TRP A 106 -10.91 -0.53 -2.82
C TRP A 106 -11.68 0.60 -2.13
N LEU A 107 -13.00 0.44 -2.05
CA LEU A 107 -13.82 1.28 -1.18
C LEU A 107 -13.61 0.88 0.28
N VAL A 108 -13.77 1.84 1.19
CA VAL A 108 -13.66 1.57 2.64
C VAL A 108 -14.59 0.42 3.03
N GLY A 109 -14.02 -0.63 3.64
CA GLY A 109 -14.75 -1.83 4.08
C GLY A 109 -15.10 -2.84 2.97
N ALA A 110 -14.75 -2.59 1.71
CA ALA A 110 -15.01 -3.51 0.62
C ALA A 110 -14.18 -4.79 0.74
N LYS A 111 -14.76 -5.92 0.31
CA LYS A 111 -14.06 -7.23 0.25
C LYS A 111 -13.38 -7.50 -1.10
N SER A 112 -13.63 -6.65 -2.09
CA SER A 112 -13.09 -6.77 -3.43
C SER A 112 -12.90 -5.39 -4.03
N GLY A 113 -11.89 -5.27 -4.88
CA GLY A 113 -11.50 -4.04 -5.53
C GLY A 113 -12.16 -3.89 -6.89
N ILE A 114 -12.00 -2.70 -7.45
CA ILE A 114 -12.47 -2.30 -8.77
C ILE A 114 -11.23 -1.95 -9.57
N ILE A 115 -11.05 -2.58 -10.73
CA ILE A 115 -9.95 -2.23 -11.63
C ILE A 115 -10.25 -0.87 -12.24
N ILE A 116 -9.37 0.09 -12.04
CA ILE A 116 -9.51 1.44 -12.58
C ILE A 116 -8.50 1.74 -13.70
N ALA A 117 -7.42 0.96 -13.79
CA ALA A 117 -6.46 1.00 -14.89
C ALA A 117 -5.74 -0.36 -15.05
N GLY A 118 -5.31 -0.68 -16.28
CA GLY A 118 -4.67 -1.95 -16.63
C GLY A 118 -5.67 -3.08 -16.92
N ARG A 119 -5.27 -4.07 -17.72
CA ARG A 119 -6.10 -5.24 -18.09
C ARG A 119 -5.43 -6.57 -17.69
N GLY A 120 -5.03 -6.73 -16.42
CA GLY A 120 -4.74 -8.04 -15.81
C GLY A 120 -3.85 -9.01 -16.61
N GLY A 121 -2.93 -8.50 -17.43
CA GLY A 121 -2.09 -9.25 -18.34
C GLY A 121 -1.03 -8.32 -18.96
N GLU A 122 0.17 -8.86 -19.18
CA GLU A 122 1.29 -8.16 -19.82
C GLU A 122 0.86 -7.67 -21.21
N GLY A 123 1.05 -6.39 -21.52
CA GLY A 123 0.74 -5.84 -22.83
C GLY A 123 1.29 -4.44 -23.04
N SER A 124 1.84 -4.24 -24.24
CA SER A 124 2.59 -3.07 -24.71
C SER A 124 1.72 -2.01 -25.40
N GLY A 125 0.48 -1.81 -24.96
CA GLY A 125 -0.45 -0.82 -25.52
C GLY A 125 -0.43 0.52 -24.77
N ALA A 126 -0.56 1.63 -25.50
CA ALA A 126 -0.45 3.02 -25.02
C ALA A 126 -1.45 3.47 -23.91
N SER A 127 -2.27 2.56 -23.37
CA SER A 127 -3.18 2.78 -22.25
C SER A 127 -2.92 1.83 -21.07
N GLN A 128 -1.76 1.17 -21.04
CA GLN A 128 -1.39 0.20 -20.01
C GLN A 128 -0.30 0.81 -19.13
N PRO A 129 -0.51 0.98 -17.80
CA PRO A 129 0.59 1.19 -16.90
C PRO A 129 1.40 -0.09 -16.87
N ASP A 130 2.50 -0.12 -17.63
CA ASP A 130 3.47 -1.19 -17.53
C ASP A 130 4.14 -1.04 -16.16
N CYS A 131 3.83 -1.95 -15.24
CA CYS A 131 4.32 -1.94 -13.87
C CYS A 131 4.03 -0.62 -13.11
N PRO A 132 2.78 -0.40 -12.63
CA PRO A 132 2.52 0.77 -11.79
C PRO A 132 3.42 0.71 -10.54
N THR A 133 4.32 1.68 -10.40
CA THR A 133 5.29 1.76 -9.29
C THR A 133 4.97 2.90 -8.34
N ALA A 134 4.50 4.02 -8.88
CA ALA A 134 4.10 5.19 -8.13
C ALA A 134 2.70 5.63 -8.55
N LEU A 135 1.81 5.74 -7.57
CA LEU A 135 0.53 6.42 -7.73
C LEU A 135 0.64 7.81 -7.09
N LYS A 136 0.16 8.82 -7.81
CA LYS A 136 0.05 10.17 -7.30
C LYS A 136 -1.18 10.81 -7.90
N PHE A 137 -2.02 11.39 -7.07
CA PHE A 137 -3.09 12.26 -7.54
C PHE A 137 -2.52 13.55 -8.11
N ASP A 138 -3.13 14.09 -9.16
CA ASP A 138 -2.84 15.45 -9.61
C ASP A 138 -3.27 16.50 -8.54
N LYS A 139 -2.97 17.79 -8.77
CA LYS A 139 -3.33 18.87 -7.82
C LYS A 139 -4.85 19.01 -7.58
N ILE A 140 -5.68 18.28 -8.32
CA ILE A 140 -7.15 18.32 -8.30
C ILE A 140 -7.72 17.00 -7.75
N GLY A 141 -6.87 16.00 -7.45
CA GLY A 141 -7.29 14.73 -6.85
C GLY A 141 -7.64 13.62 -7.84
N ASN A 142 -7.25 13.73 -9.12
CA ASN A 142 -7.47 12.69 -10.14
C ASN A 142 -6.29 11.74 -10.29
#